data_AF-A0A1D1YPV1-F1
#
_entry.id   AF-A0A1D1YPV1-F1
#
_cell.length_a   1.000
_cell.length_b   1.000
_cell.length_c   1.000
_cell.angle_alpha   90.00
_cell.angle_beta   90.00
_cell.angle_gamma   90.00
#
_symmetry.space_group_name_H-M   'P 1'
#
loop_
_entity.id
_entity.type
_entity.pdbx_description
1 polymer ?
#
loop_
_entity_poly.entity_id
_entity_poly.type
_entity_poly.pdbx_seq_one_letter_code
_entity_poly.pdbx_strand_id
1 'polypeptide(L)'
;MAIRARASTGIQQCFYKHKNDCHQTEVWRSMGPCTNCSYEGMHTGIGPYVEVAFYHKGSRSLLVTDAVIFVPRQPPECISKESLLASAKNGLAVKLLSKGKEVPQEPVVDNMSNRQKGWERMVLQILFLGPSNLLEPTASFTQMSQKLIVSPIVKTLVFSKVPEKVRDWVDMIAKDWPFRRIIPAHFSAPINASRSDFLAAFAFLDELLGERFVTRPSLSLLLSSLMGKAASYFPPDDMKTLSSLDEFLVSVGAVKKTVSGKKRLEKAM
;
A
#
# COMPACT_ATOMS: atom_id res chain seq x y z
N MET A 1 12.22 -20.08 -3.20
CA MET A 1 12.37 -19.24 -4.40
C MET A 1 13.70 -18.51 -4.29
N ALA A 2 14.77 -19.09 -4.83
CA ALA A 2 16.12 -18.53 -4.75
C ALA A 2 16.27 -17.46 -5.83
N ILE A 3 16.37 -16.19 -5.43
CA ILE A 3 16.77 -15.11 -6.34
C ILE A 3 18.28 -15.25 -6.53
N ARG A 4 18.68 -16.02 -7.55
CA ARG A 4 20.07 -16.05 -8.00
C ARG A 4 20.31 -14.79 -8.81
N ALA A 5 20.74 -13.72 -8.13
CA ALA A 5 21.21 -12.50 -8.78
C ALA A 5 22.56 -12.79 -9.45
N ARG A 6 22.55 -13.31 -10.68
CA ARG A 6 23.69 -13.10 -11.57
C ARG A 6 23.62 -11.64 -12.00
N ALA A 7 24.64 -10.88 -11.63
CA ALA A 7 24.89 -9.55 -12.15
C ALA A 7 25.17 -9.62 -13.66
N SER A 8 24.12 -9.80 -14.48
CA SER A 8 24.14 -9.45 -15.88
C SER A 8 23.48 -8.08 -16.01
N THR A 9 24.30 -7.06 -16.27
CA THR A 9 23.97 -5.76 -16.88
C THR A 9 22.47 -5.51 -17.12
N GLY A 10 21.72 -4.99 -16.14
CA GLY A 10 20.34 -4.58 -16.44
C GLY A 10 19.40 -4.27 -15.28
N ILE A 11 19.68 -4.78 -14.07
CA ILE A 11 18.81 -4.57 -12.90
C ILE A 11 19.49 -3.55 -11.97
N GLN A 12 18.88 -2.37 -11.83
CA GLN A 12 19.23 -1.45 -10.75
C GLN A 12 18.30 -1.76 -9.57
N GLN A 13 18.89 -2.03 -8.41
CA GLN A 13 18.20 -2.39 -7.17
C GLN A 13 18.41 -1.26 -6.18
N CYS A 14 17.40 -0.97 -5.35
CA CYS A 14 17.57 -0.09 -4.20
C CYS A 14 17.39 -0.92 -2.93
N PHE A 15 18.51 -1.29 -2.30
CA PHE A 15 18.55 -2.05 -1.06
C PHE A 15 18.93 -1.17 0.12
N TYR A 16 18.57 -1.65 1.30
CA TYR A 16 18.73 -0.94 2.54
C TYR A 16 19.32 -1.82 3.65
N LYS A 17 20.43 -1.39 4.25
CA LYS A 17 21.24 -2.20 5.18
C LYS A 17 20.86 -1.94 6.65
N HIS A 18 20.57 -3.00 7.40
CA HIS A 18 20.47 -2.96 8.86
C HIS A 18 21.87 -3.13 9.48
N LYS A 19 22.29 -2.27 10.41
CA LYS A 19 23.65 -2.28 11.00
C LYS A 19 23.97 -3.58 11.78
N ASN A 20 22.96 -4.30 12.26
CA ASN A 20 23.13 -5.46 13.15
C ASN A 20 22.54 -6.78 12.59
N ASP A 21 22.20 -6.85 11.31
CA ASP A 21 21.62 -8.08 10.72
C ASP A 21 22.68 -8.86 9.92
N CYS A 22 23.20 -9.92 10.53
CA CYS A 22 24.20 -10.81 9.93
C CYS A 22 23.66 -11.63 8.75
N HIS A 23 22.33 -11.78 8.62
CA HIS A 23 21.72 -12.47 7.48
C HIS A 23 21.68 -11.60 6.21
N GLN A 24 21.68 -10.27 6.35
CA GLN A 24 21.80 -9.36 5.20
C GLN A 24 23.21 -9.34 4.61
N THR A 25 24.23 -9.85 5.31
CA THR A 25 25.63 -9.71 4.92
C THR A 25 26.02 -10.66 3.77
N GLU A 26 25.42 -11.85 3.69
CA GLU A 26 25.63 -12.79 2.57
C GLU A 26 24.93 -12.32 1.28
N VAL A 27 23.72 -11.81 1.42
CA VAL A 27 22.91 -11.23 0.34
C VAL A 27 23.64 -10.04 -0.30
N TRP A 28 24.29 -9.20 0.51
CA TRP A 28 25.08 -8.05 0.06
C TRP A 28 26.39 -8.42 -0.63
N ARG A 29 27.11 -9.45 -0.14
CA ARG A 29 28.35 -9.97 -0.76
C ARG A 29 28.12 -10.47 -2.18
N SER A 30 26.91 -10.95 -2.48
CA SER A 30 26.57 -11.48 -3.81
C SER A 30 26.06 -10.43 -4.81
N MET A 31 25.62 -9.24 -4.36
CA MET A 31 24.90 -8.26 -5.20
C MET A 31 25.64 -6.94 -5.46
N GLY A 32 26.63 -6.59 -4.64
CA GLY A 32 27.42 -5.36 -4.78
C GLY A 32 26.72 -4.09 -4.26
N PRO A 33 27.46 -2.98 -4.05
CA PRO A 33 26.94 -1.78 -3.41
C PRO A 33 25.99 -0.96 -4.31
N CYS A 34 24.83 -0.56 -3.78
CA CYS A 34 24.08 0.58 -4.31
C CYS A 34 24.91 1.86 -4.04
N THR A 35 25.38 2.53 -5.09
CA THR A 35 26.37 3.61 -4.97
C THR A 35 25.85 4.94 -4.40
N ASN A 36 24.68 4.99 -3.76
CA ASN A 36 24.13 6.22 -3.14
C ASN A 36 22.98 5.97 -2.12
N CYS A 37 22.99 4.87 -1.37
CA CYS A 37 21.94 4.59 -0.38
C CYS A 37 22.42 4.87 1.06
N SER A 38 22.30 6.12 1.51
CA SER A 38 22.64 6.57 2.86
C SER A 38 21.44 6.45 3.78
N TYR A 39 21.08 5.25 4.25
CA TYR A 39 19.74 5.09 4.82
C TYR A 39 19.67 4.03 5.94
N GLU A 40 19.25 4.44 7.15
CA GLU A 40 19.26 3.69 8.44
C GLU A 40 17.90 3.09 8.85
N GLY A 41 17.74 1.77 9.00
CA GLY A 41 16.50 1.06 9.45
C GLY A 41 15.13 1.80 9.35
N MET A 42 14.19 1.41 8.48
CA MET A 42 12.76 1.73 8.71
C MET A 42 12.24 0.89 9.87
N HIS A 43 12.52 1.37 11.08
CA HIS A 43 12.01 0.80 12.31
C HIS A 43 10.63 1.38 12.55
N THR A 44 9.60 0.58 12.35
CA THR A 44 8.20 0.93 12.64
C THR A 44 7.82 0.60 14.07
N GLY A 45 8.70 -0.04 14.86
CA GLY A 45 8.42 -0.49 16.23
C GLY A 45 9.38 -1.57 16.70
N ILE A 46 8.83 -2.67 17.20
CA ILE A 46 9.55 -3.85 17.71
C ILE A 46 10.32 -4.61 16.60
N GLY A 47 9.94 -4.44 15.33
CA GLY A 47 10.57 -5.13 14.19
C GLY A 47 10.99 -4.19 13.05
N PRO A 48 12.00 -4.58 12.24
CA PRO A 48 12.34 -3.89 11.01
C PRO A 48 11.29 -4.16 9.94
N TYR A 49 10.89 -3.13 9.20
CA TYR A 49 10.12 -3.28 7.96
C TYR A 49 11.03 -3.01 6.76
N VAL A 50 10.90 -3.81 5.71
CA VAL A 50 11.68 -3.70 4.47
C VAL A 50 10.73 -3.69 3.29
N GLU A 51 10.87 -2.67 2.45
CA GLU A 51 10.25 -2.58 1.13
C GLU A 51 11.37 -2.50 0.10
N VAL A 52 11.22 -3.20 -1.02
CA VAL A 52 12.25 -3.25 -2.06
C VAL A 52 11.65 -2.91 -3.41
N ALA A 53 12.39 -2.12 -4.19
CA ALA A 53 12.05 -1.85 -5.58
C ALA A 53 13.20 -2.22 -6.53
N PHE A 54 12.82 -2.72 -7.70
CA PHE A 54 13.72 -3.11 -8.78
C PHE A 54 13.31 -2.39 -10.06
N TYR A 55 14.29 -1.86 -10.80
CA TYR A 55 14.06 -1.30 -12.11
C TYR A 55 14.66 -2.18 -13.20
N HIS A 56 13.80 -2.70 -14.08
CA HIS A 56 14.21 -3.39 -15.29
C HIS A 56 14.27 -2.40 -16.46
N LYS A 57 15.49 -2.06 -16.88
CA LYS A 57 15.74 -1.04 -17.92
C LYS A 57 15.13 -1.39 -19.27
N GLY A 58 15.28 -2.65 -19.72
CA GLY A 58 14.84 -3.08 -21.04
C GLY A 58 13.33 -2.93 -21.26
N SER A 59 12.53 -3.34 -20.27
CA SER A 59 11.06 -3.20 -20.34
C SER A 59 10.54 -1.88 -19.75
N ARG A 60 11.42 -1.05 -19.17
CA ARG A 60 11.09 0.14 -18.39
C ARG A 60 10.04 -0.17 -17.31
N SER A 61 10.26 -1.23 -16.55
CA SER A 61 9.32 -1.71 -15.53
C SER A 61 9.90 -1.51 -14.13
N LEU A 62 9.08 -0.93 -13.25
CA LEU A 62 9.30 -0.85 -11.82
C LEU A 62 8.63 -2.07 -11.17
N LEU A 63 9.39 -2.90 -10.47
CA LEU A 63 8.86 -3.97 -9.64
C LEU A 63 8.93 -3.52 -8.19
N VAL A 64 7.86 -3.72 -7.44
CA VAL A 64 7.76 -3.36 -6.02
C VAL A 64 7.10 -4.50 -5.25
N THR A 65 7.37 -4.59 -3.96
CA THR A 65 6.69 -5.54 -3.07
C THR A 65 5.31 -5.00 -2.72
N ASP A 66 5.17 -4.31 -1.58
CA ASP A 66 3.87 -3.93 -1.02
C ASP A 66 3.62 -2.41 -1.12
N ALA A 67 4.55 -1.67 -1.73
CA ALA A 67 4.50 -0.22 -1.84
C ALA A 67 3.22 0.28 -2.51
N VAL A 68 2.78 -0.35 -3.60
CA VAL A 68 1.55 -0.01 -4.31
C VAL A 68 0.83 -1.25 -4.77
N ILE A 69 -0.48 -1.14 -4.92
CA ILE A 69 -1.38 -2.18 -5.42
C ILE A 69 -2.28 -1.61 -6.51
N PHE A 70 -2.80 -2.50 -7.36
CA PHE A 70 -3.85 -2.17 -8.33
C PHE A 70 -4.94 -3.23 -8.29
N VAL A 71 -6.07 -2.89 -7.67
CA VAL A 71 -7.18 -3.82 -7.49
C VAL A 71 -7.97 -3.95 -8.81
N PRO A 72 -8.05 -5.14 -9.43
CA PRO A 72 -8.87 -5.34 -10.61
C PRO A 72 -10.36 -5.20 -10.29
N ARG A 73 -11.13 -4.61 -11.21
CA ARG A 73 -12.58 -4.48 -11.07
C ARG A 73 -13.27 -5.84 -10.98
N GLN A 74 -12.82 -6.80 -11.79
CA GLN A 74 -13.34 -8.15 -11.83
C GLN A 74 -12.39 -9.11 -11.10
N PRO A 75 -12.89 -10.23 -10.56
CA PRO A 75 -12.05 -11.24 -9.95
C PRO A 75 -11.02 -11.79 -10.96
N PRO A 76 -9.75 -11.95 -10.57
CA PRO A 76 -8.77 -12.66 -11.37
C PRO A 76 -9.16 -14.12 -11.63
N GLU A 77 -8.74 -14.68 -12.78
CA GLU A 77 -9.01 -16.07 -13.17
C GLU A 77 -8.43 -17.11 -12.21
N CYS A 78 -7.37 -16.77 -11.45
CA CYS A 78 -6.79 -17.66 -10.47
C CYS A 78 -7.65 -17.87 -9.22
N ILE A 79 -8.69 -17.05 -9.02
CA ILE A 79 -9.63 -17.21 -7.90
C ILE A 79 -10.78 -18.12 -8.37
N SER A 80 -10.91 -19.25 -7.69
CA SER A 80 -11.96 -20.23 -8.01
C SER A 80 -13.36 -19.66 -7.83
N LYS A 81 -14.32 -20.16 -8.62
CA LYS A 81 -15.74 -19.78 -8.50
C LYS A 81 -16.27 -20.09 -7.10
N GLU A 82 -15.84 -21.22 -6.54
CA GLU A 82 -16.21 -21.72 -5.23
C GLU A 82 -15.76 -20.74 -4.14
N SER A 83 -14.54 -20.20 -4.23
CA SER A 83 -14.03 -19.17 -3.32
C SER A 83 -14.84 -17.88 -3.40
N LEU A 84 -15.15 -17.41 -4.62
CA LEU A 84 -15.96 -16.20 -4.82
C LEU A 84 -17.36 -16.38 -4.22
N LEU A 85 -18.02 -17.50 -4.48
CA LEU A 85 -19.34 -17.79 -3.93
C LEU A 85 -19.28 -17.97 -2.41
N ALA A 86 -18.23 -18.57 -1.86
CA ALA A 86 -18.03 -18.69 -0.42
C ALA A 86 -17.90 -17.30 0.24
N SER A 87 -17.15 -16.38 -0.34
CA SER A 87 -17.05 -15.00 0.16
C SER A 87 -18.32 -14.18 -0.04
N ALA A 88 -19.16 -14.53 -1.02
CA ALA A 88 -20.47 -13.92 -1.23
C ALA A 88 -21.53 -14.37 -0.22
N LYS A 89 -21.32 -15.48 0.51
CA LYS A 89 -22.24 -15.94 1.56
C LYS A 89 -22.25 -14.94 2.72
N ASN A 90 -23.44 -14.74 3.29
CA ASN A 90 -23.63 -13.93 4.49
C ASN A 90 -23.18 -14.70 5.74
N GLY A 91 -21.86 -14.92 5.84
CA GLY A 91 -21.23 -15.59 6.98
C GLY A 91 -21.19 -14.72 8.24
N LEU A 92 -20.47 -15.21 9.26
CA LEU A 92 -20.35 -14.55 10.55
C LEU A 92 -19.81 -13.10 10.43
N ALA A 93 -18.80 -12.87 9.59
CA ALA A 93 -18.24 -11.53 9.39
C ALA A 93 -19.29 -10.53 8.88
N VAL A 94 -20.14 -10.93 7.92
CA VAL A 94 -21.23 -10.08 7.43
C VAL A 94 -22.23 -9.81 8.55
N LYS A 95 -22.61 -10.82 9.32
CA LYS A 95 -23.56 -10.66 10.45
C LYS A 95 -23.04 -9.70 11.51
N LEU A 96 -21.76 -9.82 11.88
CA LEU A 96 -21.10 -8.92 12.85
C LEU A 96 -20.98 -7.48 12.32
N LEU A 97 -20.66 -7.31 11.04
CA LEU A 97 -20.39 -5.99 10.44
C LEU A 97 -21.66 -5.32 9.87
N SER A 98 -22.82 -5.97 9.91
CA SER A 98 -24.08 -5.40 9.39
C SER A 98 -24.72 -4.36 10.32
N LYS A 99 -24.15 -4.07 11.51
CA LYS A 99 -24.58 -3.02 12.44
C LYS A 99 -26.10 -3.02 12.73
N GLY A 100 -26.69 -4.21 12.87
CA GLY A 100 -28.13 -4.36 13.13
C GLY A 100 -29.04 -4.33 11.90
N LYS A 101 -28.50 -4.19 10.68
CA LYS A 101 -29.27 -4.42 9.45
C LYS A 101 -29.68 -5.89 9.36
N GLU A 102 -30.88 -6.11 8.81
CA GLU A 102 -31.36 -7.46 8.50
C GLU A 102 -30.45 -8.09 7.44
N VAL A 103 -29.97 -9.30 7.71
CA VAL A 103 -29.07 -10.03 6.82
C VAL A 103 -29.88 -11.13 6.14
N PRO A 104 -30.08 -11.05 4.82
CA PRO A 104 -30.79 -12.09 4.08
C PRO A 104 -30.14 -13.46 4.30
N GLN A 105 -30.95 -14.48 4.59
CA GLN A 105 -30.48 -15.86 4.77
C GLN A 105 -30.61 -16.70 3.49
N GLU A 106 -30.97 -16.07 2.37
CA GLU A 106 -31.13 -16.76 1.09
C GLU A 106 -29.81 -17.42 0.64
N PRO A 107 -29.90 -18.62 0.03
CA PRO A 107 -28.73 -19.28 -0.50
C PRO A 107 -28.12 -18.47 -1.64
N VAL A 108 -26.79 -18.37 -1.64
CA VAL A 108 -26.07 -17.71 -2.74
C VAL A 108 -26.11 -18.59 -3.98
N VAL A 109 -26.87 -18.15 -4.99
CA VAL A 109 -26.92 -18.78 -6.31
C VAL A 109 -25.69 -18.39 -7.12
N ASP A 110 -25.16 -19.32 -7.91
CA ASP A 110 -24.04 -19.02 -8.81
C ASP A 110 -24.50 -18.12 -9.98
N ASN A 111 -24.06 -16.86 -9.94
CA ASN A 111 -24.24 -15.90 -11.02
C ASN A 111 -23.12 -14.84 -10.98
N MET A 112 -23.02 -14.04 -12.05
CA MET A 112 -21.97 -13.02 -12.17
C MET A 112 -22.01 -11.98 -11.05
N SER A 113 -23.21 -11.59 -10.60
CA SER A 113 -23.39 -10.60 -9.53
C SER A 113 -22.86 -11.13 -8.20
N ASN A 114 -23.18 -12.38 -7.84
CA ASN A 114 -22.73 -13.00 -6.59
C ASN A 114 -21.23 -13.28 -6.61
N ARG A 115 -20.66 -13.71 -7.74
CA ARG A 115 -19.19 -13.84 -7.90
C ARG A 115 -18.48 -12.49 -7.71
N GLN A 116 -19.01 -11.44 -8.33
CA GLN A 116 -18.50 -10.08 -8.17
C GLN A 116 -18.63 -9.61 -6.70
N LYS A 117 -19.78 -9.81 -6.07
CA LYS A 117 -19.98 -9.46 -4.65
C LYS A 117 -18.97 -10.20 -3.74
N GLY A 118 -18.71 -11.47 -4.02
CA GLY A 118 -17.68 -12.25 -3.34
C GLY A 118 -16.29 -11.63 -3.48
N TRP A 119 -15.92 -11.23 -4.69
CA TRP A 119 -14.68 -10.52 -4.98
C TRP A 119 -14.55 -9.21 -4.20
N GLU A 120 -15.59 -8.36 -4.24
CA GLU A 120 -15.60 -7.08 -3.54
C GLU A 120 -15.42 -7.27 -2.03
N ARG A 121 -16.08 -8.27 -1.44
CA ARG A 121 -15.93 -8.63 -0.02
C ARG A 121 -14.54 -9.15 0.31
N MET A 122 -13.94 -9.98 -0.55
CA MET A 122 -12.57 -10.46 -0.35
C MET A 122 -11.59 -9.30 -0.31
N VAL A 123 -11.67 -8.41 -1.30
CA VAL A 123 -10.81 -7.23 -1.39
C VAL A 123 -10.94 -6.34 -0.15
N LEU A 124 -12.17 -6.01 0.25
CA LEU A 124 -12.41 -5.16 1.41
C LEU A 124 -11.87 -5.79 2.71
N GLN A 125 -12.01 -7.10 2.90
CA GLN A 125 -11.46 -7.77 4.07
C GLN A 125 -9.93 -7.77 4.07
N ILE A 126 -9.30 -8.02 2.92
CA ILE A 126 -7.84 -8.00 2.79
C ILE A 126 -7.28 -6.60 3.05
N LEU A 127 -7.96 -5.55 2.59
CA LEU A 127 -7.46 -4.18 2.71
C LEU A 127 -7.77 -3.53 4.06
N PHE A 128 -8.90 -3.84 4.70
CA PHE A 128 -9.32 -3.12 5.92
C PHE A 128 -9.29 -3.99 7.18
N LEU A 129 -9.06 -5.31 7.06
CA LEU A 129 -9.16 -6.33 8.11
C LEU A 129 -10.56 -6.50 8.73
N GLY A 130 -11.28 -5.39 8.95
CA GLY A 130 -12.68 -5.34 9.37
C GLY A 130 -13.40 -4.14 8.72
N PRO A 131 -13.78 -4.23 7.44
CA PRO A 131 -14.52 -3.17 6.75
C PRO A 131 -15.89 -2.95 7.39
N SER A 132 -16.43 -1.75 7.27
CA SER A 132 -17.65 -1.32 7.96
C SER A 132 -18.95 -1.83 7.37
N ASN A 133 -18.94 -2.24 6.09
CA ASN A 133 -20.12 -2.75 5.39
C ASN A 133 -19.74 -3.83 4.36
N LEU A 134 -19.86 -5.10 4.76
CA LEU A 134 -19.77 -6.22 3.83
C LEU A 134 -21.11 -6.59 3.22
N LEU A 135 -22.24 -6.09 3.73
CA LEU A 135 -23.55 -6.39 3.16
C LEU A 135 -23.69 -5.80 1.75
N GLU A 136 -23.22 -4.56 1.59
CA GLU A 136 -23.28 -3.75 0.37
C GLU A 136 -21.87 -3.20 0.03
N PRO A 137 -20.95 -4.06 -0.47
CA PRO A 137 -19.53 -3.73 -0.59
C PRO A 137 -19.20 -2.78 -1.77
N THR A 138 -20.11 -2.60 -2.72
CA THR A 138 -19.84 -2.00 -4.03
C THR A 138 -19.40 -0.55 -3.97
N ALA A 139 -19.98 0.25 -3.07
CA ALA A 139 -19.63 1.66 -2.93
C ALA A 139 -18.17 1.84 -2.47
N SER A 140 -17.77 1.12 -1.42
CA SER A 140 -16.39 1.13 -0.93
C SER A 140 -15.44 0.56 -1.98
N PHE A 141 -15.76 -0.60 -2.55
CA PHE A 141 -14.94 -1.24 -3.59
C PHE A 141 -14.64 -0.32 -4.77
N THR A 142 -15.67 0.36 -5.30
CA THR A 142 -15.55 1.24 -6.47
C THR A 142 -14.62 2.42 -6.20
N GLN A 143 -14.52 2.91 -4.97
CA GLN A 143 -13.63 4.03 -4.62
C GLN A 143 -12.15 3.68 -4.74
N MET A 144 -11.76 2.42 -4.62
CA MET A 144 -10.34 2.01 -4.65
C MET A 144 -9.97 1.09 -5.83
N SER A 145 -10.95 0.41 -6.43
CA SER A 145 -10.71 -0.44 -7.60
C SER A 145 -10.22 0.37 -8.79
N GLN A 146 -9.41 -0.25 -9.65
CA GLN A 146 -8.86 0.37 -10.87
C GLN A 146 -7.98 1.61 -10.63
N LYS A 147 -7.39 1.72 -9.44
CA LYS A 147 -6.48 2.81 -9.07
C LYS A 147 -5.17 2.22 -8.57
N LEU A 148 -4.06 2.89 -8.88
CA LEU A 148 -2.78 2.62 -8.24
C LEU A 148 -2.77 3.34 -6.90
N ILE A 149 -2.72 2.57 -5.82
CA ILE A 149 -2.79 3.11 -4.46
C ILE A 149 -1.77 2.41 -3.57
N VAL A 150 -1.31 3.09 -2.51
CA VAL A 150 -0.69 2.40 -1.38
C VAL A 150 -1.79 1.70 -0.58
N SER A 151 -1.61 0.42 -0.23
CA SER A 151 -2.64 -0.27 0.54
C SER A 151 -2.90 0.43 1.90
N PRO A 152 -4.15 0.48 2.39
CA PRO A 152 -4.45 1.15 3.65
C PRO A 152 -3.70 0.55 4.83
N ILE A 153 -3.47 -0.77 4.85
CA ILE A 153 -2.65 -1.45 5.88
C ILE A 153 -1.22 -0.91 5.90
N VAL A 154 -0.54 -0.90 4.76
CA VAL A 154 0.86 -0.42 4.67
C VAL A 154 0.92 1.08 4.94
N LYS A 155 -0.02 1.86 4.40
CA LYS A 155 -0.16 3.29 4.70
C LYS A 155 -0.22 3.55 6.20
N THR A 156 -1.12 2.86 6.91
CA THR A 156 -1.43 3.13 8.32
C THR A 156 -0.41 2.55 9.28
N LEU A 157 -0.06 1.27 9.13
CA LEU A 157 0.77 0.57 10.12
C LEU A 157 2.27 0.73 9.88
N VAL A 158 2.68 1.12 8.67
CA VAL A 158 4.09 1.14 8.26
C VAL A 158 4.54 2.53 7.83
N PHE A 159 4.03 3.03 6.70
CA PHE A 159 4.56 4.26 6.09
C PHE A 159 4.29 5.50 6.93
N SER A 160 3.16 5.54 7.64
CA SER A 160 2.83 6.63 8.56
C SER A 160 3.79 6.77 9.75
N LYS A 161 4.58 5.72 10.04
CA LYS A 161 5.52 5.69 11.17
C LYS A 161 6.87 6.33 10.84
N VAL A 162 7.18 6.42 9.55
CA VAL A 162 8.46 6.87 9.01
C VAL A 162 8.28 7.67 7.70
N PRO A 163 7.35 8.64 7.63
CA PRO A 163 6.92 9.25 6.36
C PRO A 163 8.05 10.00 5.63
N GLU A 164 9.00 10.60 6.36
CA GLU A 164 10.18 11.25 5.76
C GLU A 164 11.02 10.24 4.98
N LYS A 165 11.19 9.04 5.55
CA LYS A 165 11.96 7.96 4.93
C LYS A 165 11.30 7.42 3.68
N VAL A 166 9.99 7.26 3.74
CA VAL A 166 9.19 6.84 2.60
C VAL A 166 9.23 7.90 1.50
N ARG A 167 9.13 9.18 1.85
CA ARG A 167 9.19 10.30 0.89
C ARG A 167 10.48 10.31 0.09
N ASP A 168 11.63 10.26 0.77
CA ASP A 168 12.93 10.25 0.07
C ASP A 168 13.09 9.02 -0.82
N TRP A 169 12.62 7.84 -0.36
CA TRP A 169 12.67 6.61 -1.15
C TRP A 169 11.83 6.71 -2.42
N VAL A 170 10.59 7.22 -2.31
CA VAL A 170 9.69 7.47 -3.45
C VAL A 170 10.29 8.49 -4.42
N ASP A 171 10.79 9.61 -3.92
CA ASP A 171 11.37 10.68 -4.73
C ASP A 171 12.62 10.19 -5.49
N MET A 172 13.48 9.39 -4.86
CA MET A 172 14.65 8.78 -5.50
C MET A 172 14.25 7.83 -6.64
N ILE A 173 13.27 6.95 -6.40
CA ILE A 173 12.74 6.04 -7.45
C ILE A 173 12.19 6.84 -8.63
N ALA A 174 11.35 7.84 -8.37
CA ALA A 174 10.70 8.63 -9.42
C ALA A 174 11.72 9.50 -10.19
N LYS A 175 12.75 10.01 -9.51
CA LYS A 175 13.80 10.81 -10.13
C LYS A 175 14.69 9.97 -11.04
N ASP A 176 15.18 8.84 -10.54
CA ASP A 176 16.28 8.11 -11.19
C ASP A 176 15.80 7.08 -12.21
N TRP A 177 14.57 6.55 -12.07
CA TRP A 177 14.09 5.44 -12.88
C TRP A 177 12.96 5.86 -13.84
N PRO A 178 13.20 5.87 -15.17
CA PRO A 178 12.19 6.22 -16.16
C PRO A 178 11.29 5.03 -16.49
N PHE A 179 10.56 4.51 -15.50
CA PHE A 179 9.56 3.45 -15.71
C PHE A 179 8.28 4.00 -16.33
N ARG A 180 7.60 3.13 -17.10
CA ARG A 180 6.27 3.36 -17.70
C ARG A 180 5.29 2.22 -17.41
N ARG A 181 5.72 1.28 -16.57
CA ARG A 181 5.01 0.08 -16.19
C ARG A 181 5.40 -0.25 -14.75
N ILE A 182 4.43 -0.63 -13.94
CA ILE A 182 4.64 -1.06 -12.56
C ILE A 182 4.18 -2.51 -12.42
N ILE A 183 4.94 -3.31 -11.68
CA ILE A 183 4.67 -4.72 -11.38
C ILE A 183 4.63 -4.82 -9.85
N PRO A 184 3.44 -4.62 -9.23
CA PRO A 184 3.29 -4.85 -7.80
C PRO A 184 3.29 -6.34 -7.48
N ALA A 185 3.65 -6.72 -6.25
CA ALA A 185 3.56 -8.11 -5.79
C ALA A 185 2.10 -8.53 -5.50
N HIS A 186 1.20 -7.56 -5.30
CA HIS A 186 -0.19 -7.80 -4.93
C HIS A 186 -1.18 -7.27 -5.99
N PHE A 187 -2.23 -8.07 -6.22
CA PHE A 187 -3.29 -7.84 -7.20
C PHE A 187 -2.80 -7.82 -8.66
N SER A 188 -3.38 -6.99 -9.52
CA SER A 188 -3.09 -7.02 -10.95
C SER A 188 -1.69 -6.50 -11.25
N ALA A 189 -0.98 -7.26 -12.08
CA ALA A 189 0.31 -6.90 -12.65
C ALA A 189 0.47 -7.57 -14.03
N PRO A 190 1.19 -6.96 -14.97
CA PRO A 190 1.74 -5.60 -14.94
C PRO A 190 0.67 -4.51 -15.15
N ILE A 191 0.94 -3.30 -14.68
CA ILE A 191 0.09 -2.11 -14.86
C ILE A 191 0.83 -1.07 -15.68
N ASN A 192 0.16 -0.49 -16.69
CA ASN A 192 0.67 0.68 -17.40
C ASN A 192 0.49 1.92 -16.52
N ALA A 193 1.54 2.28 -15.78
CA ALA A 193 1.56 3.39 -14.87
C ALA A 193 2.91 4.10 -14.95
N SER A 194 2.86 5.42 -14.91
CA SER A 194 3.99 6.34 -15.02
C SER A 194 4.53 6.75 -13.65
N ARG A 195 5.59 7.54 -13.67
CA ARG A 195 6.15 8.16 -12.45
C ARG A 195 5.16 9.07 -11.74
N SER A 196 4.32 9.80 -12.47
CA SER A 196 3.28 10.65 -11.87
C SER A 196 2.20 9.82 -11.17
N ASP A 197 1.80 8.68 -11.75
CA ASP A 197 0.83 7.78 -11.10
C ASP A 197 1.41 7.20 -9.81
N PHE A 198 2.69 6.81 -9.83
CA PHE A 198 3.40 6.35 -8.63
C PHE A 198 3.45 7.43 -7.55
N LEU A 199 3.85 8.67 -7.90
CA LEU A 199 3.88 9.79 -6.95
C LEU A 199 2.49 10.10 -6.39
N ALA A 200 1.45 10.06 -7.22
CA ALA A 200 0.07 10.31 -6.80
C ALA A 200 -0.42 9.27 -5.77
N ALA A 201 -0.03 8.00 -5.90
CA ALA A 201 -0.35 6.97 -4.90
C ALA A 201 0.20 7.32 -3.50
N PHE A 202 1.31 8.06 -3.43
CA PHE A 202 1.99 8.49 -2.20
C PHE A 202 1.62 9.90 -1.75
N ALA A 203 0.66 10.58 -2.38
CA ALA A 203 0.27 11.95 -2.02
C ALA A 203 -0.17 12.13 -0.56
N PHE A 204 -0.57 11.04 0.13
CA PHE A 204 -0.89 11.06 1.56
C PHE A 204 0.31 11.47 2.44
N LEU A 205 1.54 11.35 1.96
CA LEU A 205 2.73 11.79 2.70
C LEU A 205 2.74 13.30 2.91
N ASP A 206 2.15 14.07 1.99
CA ASP A 206 2.09 15.53 2.09
C ASP A 206 1.26 15.96 3.31
N GLU A 207 0.17 15.22 3.62
CA GLU A 207 -0.64 15.42 4.83
C GLU A 207 0.11 15.08 6.12
N LEU A 208 0.98 14.06 6.09
CA LEU A 208 1.73 13.61 7.27
C LEU A 208 2.92 14.52 7.58
N LEU A 209 3.60 15.03 6.54
CA LEU A 209 4.81 15.84 6.66
C LEU A 209 4.53 17.34 6.82
N GLY A 210 3.35 17.81 6.39
CA GLY A 210 2.97 19.22 6.45
C GLY A 210 3.86 20.12 5.59
N GLU A 211 3.69 21.44 5.73
CA GLU A 211 4.33 22.44 4.84
C GLU A 211 5.88 22.53 4.96
N ARG A 212 6.49 21.90 5.97
CA ARG A 212 7.97 21.99 6.18
C ARG A 212 8.78 21.34 5.06
N PHE A 213 8.20 20.39 4.32
CA PHE A 213 8.87 19.72 3.19
C PHE A 213 8.56 20.36 1.83
N VAL A 214 7.84 21.49 1.79
CA VAL A 214 7.51 22.25 0.56
C VAL A 214 8.72 23.03 0.01
N THR A 215 9.85 23.06 0.73
CA THR A 215 11.09 23.73 0.28
C THR A 215 11.84 23.02 -0.85
N ARG A 216 11.46 21.78 -1.20
CA ARG A 216 11.86 21.15 -2.46
C ARG A 216 10.71 21.32 -3.46
N PRO A 217 10.95 21.74 -4.72
CA PRO A 217 9.87 21.86 -5.70
C PRO A 217 9.31 20.46 -5.95
N SER A 218 8.25 20.09 -5.25
CA SER A 218 7.67 18.77 -5.38
C SER A 218 6.86 18.78 -6.67
N LEU A 219 7.27 17.94 -7.63
CA LEU A 219 6.45 17.64 -8.82
C LEU A 219 5.05 17.15 -8.40
N SER A 220 4.92 16.60 -7.20
CA SER A 220 3.65 16.23 -6.54
C SER A 220 2.67 17.42 -6.43
N LEU A 221 3.09 18.58 -5.89
CA LEU A 221 2.19 19.71 -5.63
C LEU A 221 1.60 20.31 -6.92
N LEU A 222 2.37 20.34 -8.00
CA LEU A 222 1.90 20.80 -9.32
C LEU A 222 0.85 19.84 -9.92
N LEU A 223 0.99 18.53 -9.70
CA LEU A 223 0.01 17.53 -10.14
C LEU A 223 -1.23 17.47 -9.25
N SER A 224 -1.08 17.59 -7.93
CA SER A 224 -2.17 17.59 -6.95
C SER A 224 -3.11 18.80 -7.08
N SER A 225 -2.62 19.90 -7.65
CA SER A 225 -3.43 21.08 -8.00
C SER A 225 -4.38 20.79 -9.18
N LEU A 226 -3.97 19.93 -10.13
CA LEU A 226 -4.77 19.58 -11.32
C LEU A 226 -5.68 18.37 -11.08
N MET A 227 -5.23 17.39 -10.28
CA MET A 227 -6.03 16.26 -9.82
C MET A 227 -6.62 16.63 -8.45
N GLY A 228 -7.79 17.25 -8.48
CA GLY A 228 -8.45 17.85 -7.32
C GLY A 228 -8.32 17.06 -6.02
N LYS A 229 -8.10 17.82 -4.91
CA LYS A 229 -8.16 17.44 -3.49
C LYS A 229 -8.11 15.94 -3.26
N ALA A 230 -6.98 15.46 -2.74
CA ALA A 230 -6.77 14.14 -2.14
C ALA A 230 -8.01 13.62 -1.40
N ALA A 231 -8.96 13.06 -2.15
CA ALA A 231 -10.06 12.33 -1.60
C ALA A 231 -9.41 11.03 -1.17
N SER A 232 -9.30 10.83 0.15
CA SER A 232 -8.89 9.55 0.70
C SER A 232 -9.62 8.45 -0.07
N TYR A 233 -8.87 7.63 -0.82
CA TYR A 233 -9.41 6.49 -1.56
C TYR A 233 -10.12 5.48 -0.64
N PHE A 234 -9.98 5.67 0.67
CA PHE A 234 -10.46 4.84 1.73
C PHE A 234 -11.64 5.50 2.44
N PRO A 235 -12.83 4.88 2.40
CA PRO A 235 -13.97 5.34 3.18
C PRO A 235 -13.62 5.42 4.67
N PRO A 236 -13.91 6.53 5.36
CA PRO A 236 -13.55 6.71 6.78
C PRO A 236 -14.11 5.63 7.70
N ASP A 237 -15.31 5.13 7.41
CA ASP A 237 -15.92 4.07 8.20
C ASP A 237 -15.16 2.73 8.08
N ASP A 238 -14.65 2.40 6.88
CA ASP A 238 -13.89 1.17 6.65
C ASP A 238 -12.50 1.23 7.30
N MET A 239 -11.97 2.43 7.53
CA MET A 239 -10.68 2.63 8.21
C MET A 239 -10.74 2.40 9.72
N LYS A 240 -11.92 2.36 10.35
CA LYS A 240 -12.07 2.32 11.82
C LYS A 240 -11.31 1.17 12.48
N THR A 241 -11.49 -0.05 11.98
CA THR A 241 -10.82 -1.25 12.53
C THR A 241 -9.30 -1.11 12.45
N LEU A 242 -8.79 -0.62 11.31
CA LEU A 242 -7.36 -0.44 11.10
C LEU A 242 -6.79 0.69 11.97
N SER A 243 -7.50 1.79 12.13
CA SER A 243 -7.12 2.88 13.03
C SER A 243 -7.11 2.43 14.49
N SER A 244 -8.10 1.67 14.94
CA SER A 244 -8.12 1.11 16.31
C SER A 244 -7.01 0.08 16.53
N LEU A 245 -6.69 -0.73 15.51
CA LEU A 245 -5.53 -1.62 15.57
C LEU A 245 -4.23 -0.84 15.70
N ASP A 246 -4.07 0.24 14.94
CA ASP A 246 -2.91 1.13 15.05
C ASP A 246 -2.77 1.72 16.46
N GLU A 247 -3.86 2.28 17.00
CA GLU A 247 -3.91 2.83 18.36
C GLU A 247 -3.53 1.79 19.42
N PHE A 248 -4.03 0.56 19.29
CA PHE A 248 -3.68 -0.54 20.17
C PHE A 248 -2.20 -0.91 20.07
N LEU A 249 -1.67 -1.08 18.85
CA LEU A 249 -0.26 -1.42 18.64
C LEU A 249 0.67 -0.30 19.16
N VAL A 250 0.25 0.96 19.05
CA VAL A 250 0.97 2.10 19.65
C VAL A 250 0.91 2.05 21.18
N SER A 251 -0.25 1.74 21.77
CA SER A 251 -0.43 1.74 23.22
C SER A 251 0.40 0.67 23.92
N VAL A 252 0.55 -0.50 23.29
CA VAL A 252 1.40 -1.60 23.80
C VAL A 252 2.87 -1.45 23.42
N GLY A 253 3.25 -0.37 22.70
CA GLY A 253 4.62 -0.11 22.26
C GLY A 253 5.11 -1.01 21.13
N ALA A 254 4.22 -1.75 20.46
CA ALA A 254 4.54 -2.62 19.34
C ALA A 254 4.95 -1.84 18.09
N VAL A 255 4.34 -0.67 17.87
CA VAL A 255 4.68 0.26 16.78
C VAL A 255 4.90 1.68 17.29
N LYS A 256 5.68 2.47 16.56
CA LYS A 256 5.90 3.89 16.83
C LYS A 256 4.59 4.66 16.67
N LYS A 257 4.54 5.84 17.31
CA LYS A 257 3.45 6.79 17.09
C LYS A 257 3.44 7.23 15.63
N THR A 258 2.24 7.31 15.07
CA THR A 258 2.02 7.91 13.75
C THR A 258 2.47 9.37 13.78
N VAL A 259 3.26 9.77 12.78
CA VAL A 259 3.66 11.16 12.64
C VAL A 259 2.43 11.97 12.21
N SER A 260 2.07 12.99 12.98
CA SER A 260 1.01 13.92 12.62
C SER A 260 1.61 15.30 12.41
N GLY A 261 1.48 15.83 11.19
CA GLY A 261 1.95 17.18 10.83
C GLY A 261 1.31 18.31 11.66
N LYS A 262 0.24 18.04 12.42
CA LYS A 262 -0.51 19.04 13.20
C LYS A 262 0.11 19.45 14.55
N LYS A 263 1.08 18.71 15.12
CA LYS A 263 1.53 18.94 16.52
C LYS A 263 2.83 19.73 16.70
N ARG A 264 3.07 20.78 15.91
CA ARG A 264 4.27 21.61 16.13
C ARG A 264 4.10 23.12 15.88
N LEU A 265 2.86 23.61 15.97
CA LEU A 265 2.54 25.04 16.03
C LEU A 265 2.35 25.55 17.48
N GLU A 266 2.07 24.69 18.47
CA GLU A 266 1.87 25.10 19.87
C GLU A 266 3.16 25.36 20.67
N LYS A 267 4.33 25.40 20.02
CA LYS A 267 5.62 25.68 20.69
C LYS A 267 6.41 26.84 20.08
N ALA A 268 5.73 27.69 19.30
CA ALA A 268 6.31 28.88 18.68
C ALA A 268 5.42 30.13 18.88
N MET A 269 4.78 30.24 20.04
CA MET A 269 4.27 31.50 20.60
C MET A 269 4.85 31.69 21.99
#